data_AF-A0A855K875-F1
#
_entry.id   AF-A0A855K875-F1
#
_cell.length_a   1.000
_cell.length_b   1.000
_cell.length_c   1.000
_cell.angle_alpha   90.00
_cell.angle_beta   90.00
_cell.angle_gamma   90.00
#
_symmetry.space_group_name_H-M   'P 1'
#
loop_
_entity.id
_entity.type
_entity.pdbx_description
1 polymer ?
#
loop_
_entity_poly.entity_id
_entity_poly.type
_entity_poly.pdbx_seq_one_letter_code
_entity_poly.pdbx_strand_id
1 'polypeptide(L)' 'IEEGLPVIRATPTGISAIIDAQGRVLASIPADTPGAIERPIPPVAPPTLFARLGNLIALIVGAAFLLSAIALRRFAR' A
#
# COMPACT_ATOMS: atom_id res chain seq x y z
N ILE A 1 -1.81 -3.70 -2.90
CA ILE A 1 -1.96 -3.86 -1.43
C ILE A 1 -2.88 -2.78 -0.89
N GLU A 2 -2.42 -1.54 -0.81
CA GLU A 2 -3.16 -0.42 -0.20
C GLU A 2 -4.26 0.10 -1.13
N GLU A 3 -3.91 0.49 -2.35
CA GLU A 3 -4.87 1.09 -3.30
C GLU A 3 -5.71 0.06 -4.08
N GLY A 4 -5.41 -1.24 -3.95
CA GLY A 4 -6.02 -2.28 -4.78
C GLY A 4 -5.66 -2.18 -6.27
N LEU A 5 -4.63 -1.40 -6.62
CA LEU A 5 -4.14 -1.24 -7.98
C LEU A 5 -2.86 -2.05 -8.23
N PRO A 6 -2.67 -2.61 -9.44
CA PRO A 6 -1.39 -3.14 -9.85
C PRO A 6 -0.37 -2.01 -10.04
N VAL A 7 0.91 -2.33 -9.88
CA VAL A 7 2.02 -1.37 -10.01
C VAL A 7 2.98 -1.85 -11.08
N ILE A 8 3.22 -1.00 -12.08
CA ILE A 8 4.29 -1.17 -13.07
C ILE A 8 5.43 -0.26 -12.67
N ARG A 9 6.55 -0.86 -12.24
CA ARG A 9 7.75 -0.13 -11.84
C ARG A 9 8.82 -0.31 -12.91
N ALA A 10 9.18 0.78 -13.57
CA ALA A 10 10.28 0.83 -14.52
C ALA A 10 11.37 1.76 -13.98
N THR A 11 12.59 1.25 -13.86
CA THR A 11 13.73 2.01 -13.35
C THR A 11 14.97 1.78 -14.20
N PRO A 12 15.82 2.80 -14.44
CA PRO A 12 17.02 2.64 -15.27
C PRO A 12 18.07 1.66 -14.71
N THR A 13 18.37 1.72 -13.41
CA THR A 13 19.38 0.87 -12.75
C THR A 13 18.84 0.10 -11.55
N GLY A 14 17.67 0.50 -11.03
CA GLY A 14 17.00 -0.21 -9.95
C GLY A 14 16.26 -1.47 -10.42
N ILE A 15 15.65 -2.16 -9.45
CA ILE A 15 14.75 -3.29 -9.73
C ILE A 15 13.50 -2.76 -10.44
N SER A 16 13.28 -3.26 -11.66
CA SER A 16 12.03 -3.09 -12.41
C SER A 16 11.12 -4.29 -12.16
N ALA A 17 9.80 -4.07 -12.01
CA ALA A 17 8.87 -5.15 -11.68
C ALA A 17 7.42 -4.86 -12.09
N ILE A 18 6.66 -5.94 -12.30
CA ILE A 18 5.19 -5.92 -12.38
C ILE A 18 4.64 -6.54 -11.10
N ILE A 19 3.81 -5.78 -10.40
CA ILE A 19 3.24 -6.15 -9.10
C ILE A 19 1.72 -6.14 -9.22
N ASP A 20 1.05 -7.21 -8.78
CA ASP A 20 -0.40 -7.28 -8.83
C ASP A 20 -1.09 -6.44 -7.73
N ALA A 21 -2.41 -6.33 -7.81
CA ALA A 21 -3.22 -5.57 -6.84
C ALA A 21 -3.09 -6.09 -5.40
N GLN A 22 -2.66 -7.34 -5.20
CA GLN A 22 -2.41 -7.96 -3.89
C GLN A 22 -0.96 -7.80 -3.42
N GLY A 23 -0.11 -7.16 -4.21
CA GLY A 23 1.30 -6.92 -3.88
C GLY A 23 2.25 -8.06 -4.26
N ARG A 24 1.79 -9.06 -5.02
CA ARG A 24 2.64 -10.16 -5.45
C ARG A 24 3.47 -9.70 -6.65
N VAL A 25 4.75 -10.04 -6.65
CA VAL A 25 5.64 -9.77 -7.78
C VAL A 25 5.39 -10.83 -8.85
N LEU A 26 4.88 -10.42 -10.01
CA LEU A 26 4.56 -11.31 -11.13
C LEU A 26 5.73 -11.48 -12.10
N ALA A 27 6.64 -10.51 -12.14
CA ALA A 27 7.88 -10.51 -12.92
C ALA A 27 8.81 -9.40 -12.39
N SER A 28 10.13 -9.61 -12.47
CA SER A 28 11.13 -8.63 -12.06
C SER A 28 12.41 -8.74 -12.88
N ILE A 29 13.07 -7.60 -13.11
CA ILE A 29 14.45 -7.51 -13.59
C ILE A 29 15.31 -7.03 -12.41
N PRO A 30 16.41 -7.74 -12.06
CA PRO A 30 17.32 -7.30 -11.01
C PRO A 30 17.93 -5.92 -11.30
N ALA A 31 18.47 -5.29 -10.25
CA ALA A 31 19.22 -4.05 -10.43
C ALA A 31 20.43 -4.26 -11.36
N ASP A 32 20.85 -3.17 -12.02
CA ASP A 32 22.00 -3.12 -12.93
C ASP A 32 21.99 -4.19 -14.04
N THR A 33 20.80 -4.70 -14.37
CA THR A 33 20.60 -5.74 -15.37
C THR A 33 19.76 -5.20 -16.53
N PRO A 34 20.29 -5.19 -17.77
CA PRO A 34 19.50 -4.87 -18.94
C PRO A 34 18.38 -5.89 -19.16
N GLY A 35 17.16 -5.44 -19.45
CA GLY A 35 16.06 -6.35 -19.73
C GLY A 35 14.75 -5.64 -20.05
N ALA A 36 13.75 -6.42 -20.43
CA ALA A 36 12.37 -6.00 -20.64
C ALA A 36 11.40 -7.06 -20.09
N ILE A 37 10.23 -6.62 -19.61
CA ILE A 37 9.14 -7.50 -19.17
C ILE A 37 7.95 -7.25 -20.08
N GLU A 38 7.50 -8.27 -20.79
CA GLU A 38 6.29 -8.23 -21.62
C GLU A 38 5.22 -9.14 -21.02
N ARG A 39 4.18 -8.53 -20.44
CA ARG A 39 3.02 -9.25 -19.88
C ARG A 39 1.75 -8.41 -20.01
N PRO A 40 0.57 -9.05 -20.06
CA PRO A 40 -0.70 -8.35 -19.91
C PRO A 40 -0.77 -7.56 -18.60
N ILE A 41 -1.43 -6.40 -18.63
CA ILE A 41 -1.66 -5.59 -17.43
C ILE A 41 -2.52 -6.41 -16.44
N PRO A 42 -2.07 -6.59 -15.20
CA PRO A 42 -2.86 -7.31 -14.20
C PRO A 42 -4.19 -6.59 -13.90
N PRO A 43 -5.24 -7.32 -13.53
CA PRO A 43 -6.53 -6.71 -13.19
C PRO A 43 -6.44 -5.88 -11.91
N VAL A 44 -7.29 -4.86 -11.81
CA VAL A 44 -7.51 -4.07 -10.59
C VAL A 44 -8.38 -4.86 -9.61
N ALA A 45 -8.14 -4.66 -8.31
CA ALA A 45 -9.03 -5.14 -7.25
C ALA A 45 -10.08 -4.07 -6.88
N PRO A 46 -11.16 -4.43 -6.18
CA PRO A 46 -12.08 -3.44 -5.62
C PRO A 46 -11.34 -2.44 -4.71
N PRO A 47 -11.77 -1.16 -4.65
CA PRO A 47 -11.13 -0.16 -3.80
C PRO A 47 -11.19 -0.57 -2.32
N THR A 48 -10.03 -0.64 -1.68
CA THR A 48 -9.90 -1.00 -0.26
C THR A 48 -10.44 0.12 0.65
N LEU A 49 -10.55 -0.15 1.95
CA LEU A 49 -10.85 0.92 2.92
C LEU A 49 -9.80 2.03 2.89
N PHE A 50 -8.52 1.67 2.75
CA PHE A 50 -7.44 2.64 2.63
C PHE A 50 -7.56 3.46 1.34
N ALA A 51 -7.89 2.84 0.20
CA ALA A 51 -8.11 3.56 -1.05
C ALA A 51 -9.27 4.58 -0.97
N ARG A 52 -10.24 4.32 -0.08
CA ARG A 52 -11.44 5.18 0.09
C ARG A 52 -11.22 6.32 1.09
N LEU A 53 -10.47 6.07 2.16
CA LEU A 53 -10.37 6.98 3.31
C LEU A 53 -8.93 7.49 3.53
N GLY A 54 -7.94 6.84 2.95
CA GLY A 54 -6.52 7.12 3.10
C GLY A 54 -6.11 7.21 4.56
N ASN A 55 -5.29 8.22 4.86
CA ASN A 55 -4.76 8.47 6.20
C ASN A 55 -5.83 8.90 7.22
N LEU A 56 -7.08 9.17 6.81
CA LEU A 56 -8.17 9.47 7.74
C LEU A 56 -8.45 8.29 8.67
N ILE A 57 -8.28 7.04 8.21
CA ILE A 57 -8.43 5.85 9.06
C ILE A 57 -7.43 5.89 10.21
N ALA A 58 -6.15 6.16 9.90
CA ALA A 58 -5.10 6.24 10.91
C ALA A 58 -5.38 7.38 11.91
N LEU A 59 -5.84 8.53 11.41
CA LEU A 59 -6.22 9.68 12.24
C LEU A 59 -7.37 9.34 13.19
N ILE A 60 -8.43 8.68 12.71
CA ILE A 60 -9.59 8.29 13.53
C ILE A 60 -9.17 7.31 14.64
N VAL A 61 -8.39 6.29 14.30
CA VAL A 61 -7.90 5.30 15.28
C VAL A 61 -6.99 5.98 16.32
N GLY A 62 -6.07 6.84 15.87
CA GLY A 62 -5.19 7.59 16.77
C GLY A 62 -5.97 8.52 17.71
N ALA A 63 -6.97 9.24 17.19
CA ALA A 63 -7.84 10.09 18.00
C ALA A 63 -8.65 9.28 19.02
N ALA A 64 -9.17 8.11 18.63
CA ALA A 64 -9.90 7.22 19.53
C ALA A 64 -9.02 6.74 20.70
N PHE A 65 -7.77 6.37 20.45
CA PHE A 65 -6.83 6.02 21.52
C PHE A 65 -6.49 7.21 22.42
N LEU A 66 -6.27 8.40 21.85
CA LEU A 66 -6.00 9.61 22.63
C LEU A 66 -7.17 9.96 23.54
N LEU A 67 -8.39 9.95 23.02
CA LEU A 67 -9.61 10.23 23.79
C LEU A 67 -9.82 9.20 24.89
N SER A 68 -9.59 7.92 24.61
CA SER A 68 -9.66 6.84 25.59
C SER A 68 -8.65 7.04 26.73
N ALA A 69 -7.41 7.39 26.40
CA ALA A 69 -6.37 7.68 27.39
C ALA A 69 -6.74 8.89 28.29
N ILE A 70 -7.29 9.96 27.69
CA ILE A 70 -7.78 11.13 28.44
C ILE A 70 -8.93 10.75 29.37
N ALA A 71 -9.89 9.95 28.90
CA ALA A 71 -11.03 9.50 29.69
C ALA A 71 -10.59 8.65 30.88
N LEU A 72 -9.77 7.62 30.64
CA LEU A 72 -9.26 6.74 31.70
C LEU A 72 -8.47 7.50 32.76
N ARG A 73 -7.63 8.48 32.35
CA ARG A 73 -6.92 9.35 33.29
C ARG A 73 -7.85 10.21 34.14
N ARG A 74 -8.99 10.66 33.58
CA ARG A 74 -9.98 11.43 34.31
C ARG A 74 -10.74 10.57 35.33
N PHE A 75 -11.02 9.31 35.01
CA PHE A 75 -11.67 8.38 35.95
C PHE A 75 -10.75 7.87 37.06
N ALA A 76 -9.43 7.83 36.83
CA ALA A 76 -8.44 7.41 37.83
C ALA A 76 -8.02 8.52 38.82
N ARG A 77 -8.54 9.74 38.64
CA ARG A 77 -8.35 10.89 39.55
C ARG A 77 -9.60 11.09 40.38
#